data_AF-A0A2V6WRD1-F1
#
_entry.id   AF-A0A2V6WRD1-F1
#
_cell.length_a   1.000
_cell.length_b   1.000
_cell.length_c   1.000
_cell.angle_alpha   90.00
_cell.angle_beta   90.00
_cell.angle_gamma   90.00
#
_symmetry.space_group_name_H-M   'P 1'
#
loop_
_entity.id
_entity.type
_entity.pdbx_description
1 polymer ?
#
loop_
_entity_poly.entity_id
_entity_poly.type
_entity_poly.pdbx_seq_one_letter_code
_entity_poly.pdbx_strand_id
1 'polypeptide(L)'
;MWRWLIPLSVVPVLGLLAYGFRVNPHDIPSPLVGRPAAPFVLRTFDGRDVSLERLRGRVVVLNFWASWCYPACYEEAPALERSWRAYRDREVSVVGVAIQDQPDAARKFIADFSLSFPNAPDPDG
;
A
#
# COMPACT_ATOMS: atom_id res chain seq x y z
N MET A 1 -56.13 -5.22 -1.69
CA MET A 1 -55.17 -4.10 -1.55
C MET A 1 -53.75 -4.58 -1.22
N TRP A 2 -53.54 -5.54 -0.29
CA TRP A 2 -52.21 -6.05 0.11
C TRP A 2 -51.42 -6.80 -0.99
N ARG A 3 -52.10 -7.44 -1.95
CA ARG A 3 -51.50 -8.29 -3.00
C ARG A 3 -50.57 -7.53 -3.97
N TRP A 4 -50.67 -6.21 -4.03
CA TRP A 4 -49.83 -5.35 -4.86
C TRP A 4 -48.67 -4.70 -4.09
N LEU A 5 -48.66 -4.76 -2.76
CA LEU A 5 -47.57 -4.20 -1.94
C LEU A 5 -46.31 -5.07 -1.93
N ILE A 6 -46.47 -6.38 -2.06
CA ILE A 6 -45.36 -7.35 -2.11
C ILE A 6 -44.50 -7.17 -3.38
N PRO A 7 -45.04 -7.13 -4.61
CA PRO A 7 -44.22 -6.87 -5.80
C PRO A 7 -43.62 -5.45 -5.81
N LEU A 8 -44.31 -4.46 -5.21
CA LEU A 8 -43.86 -3.07 -5.16
C LEU A 8 -42.58 -2.89 -4.32
N SER A 9 -42.37 -3.73 -3.30
CA SER A 9 -41.13 -3.74 -2.51
C SER A 9 -40.08 -4.72 -3.05
N VAL A 10 -40.50 -5.85 -3.63
CA VAL A 10 -39.59 -6.87 -4.15
C VAL A 10 -38.83 -6.39 -5.39
N VAL A 11 -39.47 -5.70 -6.33
CA VAL A 11 -38.82 -5.21 -7.55
C VAL A 11 -37.67 -4.23 -7.27
N PRO A 12 -37.81 -3.17 -6.44
CA PRO A 12 -36.69 -2.28 -6.14
C PRO A 12 -35.58 -2.97 -5.34
N VAL A 13 -35.91 -3.92 -4.45
CA VAL A 13 -34.90 -4.72 -3.73
C VAL A 13 -34.12 -5.62 -4.68
N LEU A 14 -34.80 -6.32 -5.59
CA LEU A 14 -34.14 -7.13 -6.63
C LEU A 14 -33.32 -6.26 -7.59
N GLY A 15 -33.80 -5.05 -7.92
CA GLY A 15 -33.05 -4.08 -8.72
C GLY A 15 -31.78 -3.59 -8.02
N LEU A 16 -31.86 -3.28 -6.72
CA LEU A 16 -30.71 -2.90 -5.89
C LEU A 16 -29.70 -4.04 -5.77
N LEU A 17 -30.15 -5.28 -5.54
CA LEU A 17 -29.29 -6.46 -5.49
C LEU A 17 -28.59 -6.68 -6.84
N ALA A 18 -29.33 -6.63 -7.95
CA ALA A 18 -28.77 -6.77 -9.29
C ALA A 18 -27.78 -5.66 -9.64
N TYR A 19 -28.00 -4.44 -9.14
CA TYR A 19 -27.04 -3.34 -9.28
C TYR A 19 -25.77 -3.59 -8.45
N GLY A 20 -25.91 -4.05 -7.21
CA GLY A 20 -24.78 -4.41 -6.35
C GLY A 20 -23.86 -5.46 -6.97
N PHE A 21 -24.42 -6.45 -7.67
CA PHE A 21 -23.63 -7.46 -8.40
C PHE A 21 -22.88 -6.94 -9.64
N ARG A 22 -23.10 -5.68 -10.08
CA ARG A 22 -22.35 -5.07 -11.19
C ARG A 22 -21.12 -4.29 -10.73
N VAL A 23 -21.02 -3.97 -9.44
CA VAL A 23 -19.91 -3.22 -8.88
C VAL A 23 -18.84 -4.22 -8.47
N ASN A 24 -17.62 -4.07 -8.98
CA ASN A 24 -16.48 -4.84 -8.50
C ASN A 24 -15.97 -4.21 -7.20
N PRO A 25 -16.17 -4.85 -6.02
CA PRO A 25 -15.73 -4.29 -4.75
C PRO A 25 -14.19 -4.18 -4.64
N HIS A 26 -13.43 -4.76 -5.57
CA HIS A 26 -11.98 -4.64 -5.63
C HIS A 26 -11.47 -3.41 -6.41
N ASP A 27 -12.33 -2.71 -7.14
CA ASP A 27 -11.95 -1.49 -7.86
C ASP A 27 -12.14 -0.26 -6.96
N ILE A 28 -11.15 0.00 -6.10
CA ILE A 28 -11.09 1.20 -5.26
C ILE A 28 -10.22 2.26 -5.96
N PRO A 29 -10.81 3.29 -6.60
CA PRO A 29 -10.03 4.31 -7.30
C PRO A 29 -9.20 5.13 -6.30
N SER A 30 -7.90 5.28 -6.58
CA SER A 30 -7.02 6.08 -5.73
C SER A 30 -7.25 7.58 -5.95
N PRO A 31 -7.52 8.36 -4.89
CA PRO A 31 -7.72 9.81 -4.99
C PRO A 31 -6.43 10.59 -5.30
N LEU A 32 -5.28 9.90 -5.29
CA LEU A 32 -3.94 10.48 -5.46
C LEU A 32 -3.45 10.47 -6.91
N VAL A 33 -4.16 9.80 -7.83
CA VAL A 33 -3.77 9.75 -9.24
C VAL A 33 -3.72 11.16 -9.84
N GLY A 34 -2.60 11.50 -10.47
CA GLY A 34 -2.36 12.82 -11.07
C GLY A 34 -1.98 13.92 -10.08
N ARG A 35 -1.91 13.63 -8.77
CA ARG A 35 -1.44 14.59 -7.76
C ARG A 35 0.06 14.40 -7.49
N PRO A 36 0.80 15.47 -7.19
CA PRO A 36 2.19 15.35 -6.75
C PRO A 36 2.25 14.63 -5.39
N ALA A 37 3.27 13.79 -5.22
CA ALA A 37 3.57 13.18 -3.93
C ALA A 37 3.98 14.25 -2.91
N ALA A 38 3.59 14.08 -1.64
CA ALA A 38 4.00 14.97 -0.57
C ALA A 38 5.52 14.93 -0.38
N PRO A 39 6.18 16.08 -0.13
CA PRO A 39 7.61 16.09 0.15
C PRO A 39 7.89 15.37 1.46
N PHE A 40 8.96 14.58 1.49
CA PHE A 40 9.43 13.90 2.70
C PHE A 40 10.95 13.84 2.74
N VAL A 41 11.47 13.76 3.96
CA VAL A 41 12.86 13.42 4.28
C VAL A 41 12.82 12.44 5.44
N LEU A 42 13.36 11.25 5.25
CA LEU A 42 13.34 10.17 6.23
C LEU A 42 14.76 9.67 6.50
N ARG A 43 15.02 9.32 7.75
CA ARG A 43 16.26 8.65 8.18
C ARG A 43 15.99 7.14 8.22
N THR A 44 16.69 6.37 7.41
CA THR A 44 16.49 4.92 7.32
C THR A 44 17.07 4.18 8.53
N PHE A 45 16.64 2.94 8.73
CA PHE A 45 17.12 2.08 9.83
C PHE A 45 18.63 1.81 9.77
N ASP A 46 19.24 1.87 8.59
CA ASP A 46 20.69 1.74 8.37
C ASP A 46 21.43 3.08 8.40
N GLY A 47 20.76 4.17 8.76
CA GLY A 47 21.37 5.48 8.93
C GLY A 47 21.75 6.16 7.62
N ARG A 48 20.89 6.07 6.61
CA ARG A 48 20.97 6.89 5.39
C ARG A 48 19.78 7.84 5.34
N ASP A 49 19.93 8.93 4.60
CA ASP A 49 18.84 9.87 4.39
C ASP A 49 18.21 9.63 3.02
N VAL A 50 16.89 9.43 3.00
CA VAL A 50 16.10 9.33 1.77
C VAL A 50 15.12 10.49 1.71
N SER A 51 15.01 11.13 0.55
CA SER A 51 14.07 12.24 0.34
C SER A 51 13.46 12.18 -1.04
N LEU A 52 12.23 12.69 -1.18
CA LEU A 52 11.55 12.75 -2.48
C LEU A 52 12.36 13.55 -3.51
N GLU A 53 13.04 14.60 -3.07
CA GLU A 53 13.90 15.43 -3.93
C GLU A 53 15.03 14.61 -4.57
N ARG A 54 15.73 13.79 -3.77
CA ARG A 54 16.82 12.92 -4.27
C ARG A 54 16.34 11.79 -5.17
N LEU A 55 15.04 11.47 -5.11
CA LEU A 55 14.42 10.43 -5.91
C LEU A 55 13.83 10.95 -7.23
N ARG A 56 13.88 12.27 -7.50
CA ARG A 56 13.36 12.83 -8.74
C ARG A 56 14.05 12.22 -9.97
N GLY A 57 13.27 12.05 -11.04
CA GLY A 57 13.71 11.40 -12.27
C GLY A 57 13.64 9.87 -12.23
N ARG A 58 13.27 9.27 -11.09
CA ARG A 58 13.05 7.82 -10.96
C ARG A 58 11.56 7.50 -10.85
N VAL A 59 11.19 6.30 -11.24
CA VAL A 59 9.92 5.71 -10.81
C VAL A 59 10.09 5.29 -9.36
N VAL A 60 9.23 5.78 -8.46
CA VAL A 60 9.33 5.50 -7.02
C VAL A 60 8.14 4.68 -6.56
N VAL A 61 8.43 3.54 -5.95
CA VAL A 61 7.47 2.73 -5.18
C VAL A 61 7.68 3.05 -3.71
N LEU A 62 6.71 3.73 -3.10
CA LEU A 62 6.63 3.91 -1.66
C LEU A 62 5.77 2.79 -1.08
N ASN A 63 6.35 1.95 -0.25
CA ASN A 63 5.66 0.87 0.44
C ASN A 63 5.50 1.23 1.92
N PHE A 64 4.26 1.41 2.36
CA PHE A 64 3.94 1.63 3.77
C PHE A 64 3.59 0.29 4.40
N TRP A 65 4.32 -0.11 5.44
CA TRP A 65 4.21 -1.44 6.04
C TRP A 65 4.42 -1.38 7.55
N ALA A 66 4.17 -2.49 8.23
CA ALA A 66 4.45 -2.70 9.64
C ALA A 66 4.69 -4.19 9.94
N SER A 67 5.47 -4.52 10.95
CA SER A 67 5.75 -5.90 11.36
C SER A 67 4.48 -6.67 11.75
N TRP A 68 3.43 -5.95 12.14
CA TRP A 68 2.14 -6.49 12.57
C TRP A 68 1.09 -6.61 11.45
N CYS A 69 1.34 -6.10 10.23
CA CYS A 69 0.35 -6.18 9.12
C CYS A 69 0.35 -7.53 8.40
N TYR A 70 0.20 -8.60 9.16
CA TYR A 70 -0.03 -9.94 8.64
C TYR A 70 -1.50 -10.11 8.18
N PRO A 71 -1.77 -10.75 7.02
CA PRO A 71 -0.82 -11.40 6.12
C PRO A 71 -0.26 -10.50 5.00
N ALA A 72 -0.93 -9.38 4.72
CA ALA A 72 -0.71 -8.61 3.48
C ALA A 72 0.77 -8.21 3.27
N CYS A 73 1.41 -7.64 4.29
CA CYS A 73 2.79 -7.17 4.17
C CYS A 73 3.81 -8.32 4.05
N TYR A 74 3.48 -9.48 4.60
CA TYR A 74 4.33 -10.68 4.52
C TYR A 74 4.32 -11.28 3.11
N GLU A 75 3.19 -11.16 2.40
CA GLU A 75 3.07 -11.57 1.01
C GLU A 75 3.74 -10.55 0.05
N GLU A 76 3.65 -9.27 0.37
CA GLU A 76 4.20 -8.18 -0.45
C GLU A 76 5.73 -8.07 -0.36
N ALA A 77 6.30 -8.19 0.84
CA ALA A 77 7.73 -8.04 1.11
C ALA A 77 8.65 -8.80 0.14
N PRO A 78 8.50 -10.13 -0.09
CA PRO A 78 9.36 -10.85 -1.02
C PRO A 78 9.12 -10.44 -2.48
N ALA A 79 7.93 -9.98 -2.86
CA ALA A 79 7.66 -9.50 -4.21
C ALA A 79 8.32 -8.15 -4.49
N LEU A 80 8.29 -7.24 -3.51
CA LEU A 80 8.99 -5.96 -3.59
C LEU A 80 10.50 -6.13 -3.63
N GLU A 81 11.07 -7.01 -2.79
CA GLU A 81 12.52 -7.26 -2.80
C GLU A 81 13.00 -7.82 -4.15
N ARG A 82 12.25 -8.76 -4.75
CA ARG A 82 12.56 -9.25 -6.11
C ARG A 82 12.52 -8.12 -7.15
N SER A 83 11.50 -7.26 -7.06
CA SER A 83 11.34 -6.14 -7.99
C SER A 83 12.45 -5.11 -7.82
N TRP A 84 12.79 -4.75 -6.58
CA TRP A 84 13.91 -3.89 -6.26
C TRP A 84 15.21 -4.40 -6.87
N ARG A 85 15.54 -5.69 -6.66
CA ARG A 85 16.75 -6.29 -7.24
C ARG A 85 16.77 -6.25 -8.77
N ALA A 86 15.62 -6.46 -9.41
CA ALA A 86 15.50 -6.50 -10.86
C ALA A 86 15.59 -5.12 -11.52
N TYR A 87 15.11 -4.06 -10.85
CA TYR A 87 14.91 -2.75 -11.47
C TYR A 87 15.71 -1.60 -10.84
N ARG A 88 16.43 -1.81 -9.74
CA ARG A 88 17.23 -0.73 -9.08
C ARG A 88 18.26 -0.05 -9.99
N ASP A 89 18.76 -0.77 -10.99
CA ASP A 89 19.72 -0.26 -11.99
C ASP A 89 19.03 0.34 -13.22
N ARG A 90 17.67 0.36 -13.26
CA ARG A 90 16.82 0.86 -14.35
C ARG A 90 15.92 2.03 -13.92
N GLU A 91 16.46 2.90 -13.07
CA GLU A 91 15.76 4.11 -12.59
C GLU A 91 14.45 3.85 -11.81
N VAL A 92 14.26 2.65 -11.28
CA VAL A 92 13.17 2.35 -10.33
C VAL A 92 13.74 2.30 -8.92
N SER A 93 13.06 2.95 -7.98
CA SER A 93 13.41 2.93 -6.56
C SER A 93 12.27 2.40 -5.73
N VAL A 94 12.57 1.49 -4.79
CA VAL A 94 11.64 1.07 -3.74
C VAL A 94 12.10 1.73 -2.44
N VAL A 95 11.16 2.28 -1.67
CA VAL A 95 11.42 2.82 -0.34
C VAL A 95 10.32 2.32 0.59
N GLY A 96 10.72 1.62 1.64
CA GLY A 96 9.82 1.15 2.69
C GLY A 96 9.69 2.18 3.82
N VAL A 97 8.47 2.36 4.31
CA VAL A 97 8.14 3.23 5.43
C VAL A 97 7.40 2.38 6.46
N ALA A 98 8.07 2.10 7.59
CA ALA A 98 7.53 1.31 8.69
C ALA A 98 6.64 2.20 9.56
N ILE A 99 5.34 2.16 9.32
CA ILE A 99 4.36 3.03 9.99
C ILE A 99 3.89 2.43 11.31
N GLN A 100 3.81 3.25 12.35
CA GLN A 100 3.21 2.88 13.64
C GLN A 100 3.71 1.53 14.18
N ASP A 101 5.03 1.32 14.08
CA ASP A 101 5.67 0.05 14.41
C ASP A 101 6.77 0.20 15.46
N GLN A 102 7.03 -0.88 16.19
CA GLN A 102 8.11 -0.92 17.16
C GLN A 102 9.45 -1.09 16.42
N PRO A 103 10.47 -0.25 16.67
CA PRO A 103 11.72 -0.27 15.91
C PRO A 103 12.41 -1.64 15.86
N ASP A 104 12.38 -2.41 16.94
CA ASP A 104 13.02 -3.73 16.99
C ASP A 104 12.23 -4.77 16.20
N ALA A 105 10.90 -4.69 16.20
CA ALA A 105 10.04 -5.56 15.40
C ALA A 105 10.18 -5.25 13.90
N ALA A 106 10.24 -3.97 13.54
CA ALA A 106 10.51 -3.54 12.16
C ALA A 106 11.89 -4.03 11.67
N ARG A 107 12.95 -3.88 12.48
CA ARG A 107 14.29 -4.41 12.14
C ARG A 107 14.27 -5.92 11.96
N LYS A 108 13.56 -6.64 12.83
CA LYS A 108 13.39 -8.09 12.71
C LYS A 108 12.69 -8.45 11.41
N PHE A 109 11.61 -7.77 11.04
CA PHE A 109 10.90 -8.00 9.78
C PHE A 109 11.82 -7.78 8.56
N ILE A 110 12.58 -6.68 8.55
CA ILE A 110 13.57 -6.39 7.49
C ILE A 110 14.59 -7.54 7.36
N ALA A 111 15.08 -8.06 8.49
CA ALA A 111 16.03 -9.16 8.51
C ALA A 111 15.41 -10.49 8.03
N ASP A 112 14.22 -10.83 8.54
CA ASP A 112 13.51 -12.08 8.22
C ASP A 112 13.21 -12.18 6.71
N PHE A 113 12.87 -11.06 6.06
CA PHE A 113 12.62 -10.99 4.62
C PHE A 113 13.84 -10.60 3.79
N SER A 114 14.99 -10.34 4.43
CA SER A 114 16.23 -9.91 3.77
C SER A 114 16.04 -8.71 2.85
N LEU A 115 15.25 -7.72 3.29
CA LEU A 115 14.94 -6.53 2.51
C LEU A 115 16.20 -5.67 2.35
N SER A 116 16.56 -5.38 1.11
CA SER A 116 17.78 -4.63 0.79
C SER A 116 17.53 -3.20 0.29
N PHE A 117 16.27 -2.85 0.02
CA PHE A 117 15.88 -1.48 -0.27
C PHE A 117 15.88 -0.61 1.01
N PRO A 118 16.01 0.72 0.88
CA PRO A 118 15.93 1.63 2.01
C PRO A 118 14.61 1.49 2.77
N ASN A 119 14.68 1.28 4.08
CA ASN A 119 13.53 1.23 4.98
C ASN A 119 13.69 2.26 6.09
N ALA A 120 12.67 3.08 6.35
CA ALA A 120 12.68 4.11 7.38
C ALA A 120 11.51 3.95 8.36
N PRO A 121 11.70 4.24 9.66
CA PRO A 121 10.60 4.30 10.62
C PRO A 121 9.77 5.56 10.44
N ASP A 122 8.47 5.43 10.67
CA ASP A 122 7.50 6.52 10.81
C ASP A 122 6.50 6.18 11.94
N PRO A 123 6.89 6.39 13.21
CA PRO A 123 6.09 5.97 14.35
C PRO A 123 4.78 6.74 14.50
N ASP A 124 4.70 7.95 13.96
CA ASP A 124 3.55 8.84 14.11
C ASP A 124 2.52 8.65 12.98
N GLY A 125 2.97 8.28 11.78
CA GLY A 125 2.13 7.96 10.61
C GLY A 125 1.78 9.15 9.74
#